data_AF-A0A5Q0M8D9-F1
#
_entry.id   AF-A0A5Q0M8D9-F1
#
_cell.length_a   1.000
_cell.length_b   1.000
_cell.length_c   1.000
_cell.angle_alpha   90.00
_cell.angle_beta   90.00
_cell.angle_gamma   90.00
#
_symmetry.space_group_name_H-M   'P 1'
#
loop_
_entity.id
_entity.type
_entity.pdbx_description
1 polymer ?
#
loop_
_entity_poly.entity_id
_entity_poly.type
_entity_poly.pdbx_seq_one_letter_code
_entity_poly.pdbx_strand_id
1 'polypeptide(L)'
;MTTPITSLQKAYIRLLDGSSAAMTIASAHMGPGAFVGVPWQNLTFVDCDFAGDGNIKLASMSGCNFIDCRFLAPHHDFGVMTDVRFTRCRSVGRSIVGGGDGSTGVLFQDCGFEGGGSAPAAHEGIGCMGEVTFRHCTGRGEVLVAGTRLTIDNCQFSDMTFAIGRQRKRGTPLAATVLIDNSQGTGVWRMVDCRMKTSHIQNSSFEQIVNDSSECEA
;
A
#
# COMPACT_ATOMS: atom_id res chain seq x y z
N MET A 1 -17.77 -7.01 15.59
CA MET A 1 -18.20 -5.58 15.58
C MET A 1 -17.02 -4.78 16.10
N THR A 2 -16.60 -3.75 15.37
CA THR A 2 -15.49 -2.88 15.75
C THR A 2 -15.97 -1.73 16.65
N THR A 3 -15.10 -1.24 17.55
CA THR A 3 -15.38 -0.17 18.51
C THR A 3 -14.81 1.15 18.01
N PRO A 4 -15.56 2.28 18.01
CA PRO A 4 -15.02 3.58 17.62
C PRO A 4 -13.71 3.90 18.31
N ILE A 5 -12.69 4.30 17.55
CA ILE A 5 -11.36 4.60 18.10
C ILE A 5 -11.42 5.69 19.17
N THR A 6 -12.32 6.67 19.02
CA THR A 6 -12.55 7.76 19.98
C THR A 6 -13.09 7.28 21.33
N SER A 7 -13.73 6.12 21.38
CA SER A 7 -14.16 5.49 22.64
C SER A 7 -13.05 4.70 23.32
N LEU A 8 -11.97 4.37 22.61
CA LEU A 8 -10.79 3.68 23.14
C LEU A 8 -9.76 4.70 23.62
N GLN A 9 -10.08 5.46 24.68
CA GLN A 9 -9.32 6.64 25.11
C GLN A 9 -7.79 6.46 25.14
N LYS A 10 -7.30 5.37 25.73
CA LYS A 10 -5.85 5.08 25.80
C LYS A 10 -5.23 4.93 24.41
N ALA A 11 -5.89 4.19 23.52
CA ALA A 11 -5.43 3.99 22.14
C ALA A 11 -5.55 5.29 21.33
N TYR A 12 -6.64 6.04 21.49
CA TYR A 12 -6.85 7.30 20.80
C TYR A 12 -5.77 8.33 21.15
N ILE A 13 -5.48 8.50 22.45
CA ILE A 13 -4.39 9.39 22.91
C ILE A 13 -3.06 8.92 22.33
N ARG A 14 -2.79 7.61 22.36
CA ARG A 14 -1.57 7.03 21.80
C ARG A 14 -1.38 7.32 20.32
N LEU A 15 -2.47 7.36 19.54
CA LEU A 15 -2.41 7.65 18.10
C LEU A 15 -2.19 9.13 17.80
N LEU A 16 -2.34 10.02 18.79
CA LEU A 16 -2.19 11.47 18.66
C LEU A 16 -0.88 12.00 19.25
N ASP A 17 -0.27 11.29 20.20
CA ASP A 17 0.88 11.77 20.96
C ASP A 17 2.25 11.58 20.26
N GLY A 18 2.30 10.77 19.20
CA GLY A 18 3.54 10.50 18.45
C GLY A 18 4.59 9.69 19.20
N SER A 19 4.24 9.10 20.36
CA SER A 19 5.11 8.26 21.17
C SER A 19 5.69 7.08 20.37
N SER A 20 6.80 6.49 20.84
CA SER A 20 7.37 5.24 20.32
C SER A 20 7.02 4.02 21.17
N ALA A 21 6.24 4.19 22.24
CA ALA A 21 5.82 3.10 23.11
C ALA A 21 4.96 2.10 22.35
N ALA A 22 5.31 0.81 22.44
CA ALA A 22 4.58 -0.23 21.74
C ALA A 22 3.13 -0.33 22.25
N MET A 23 2.18 -0.50 21.32
CA MET A 23 0.78 -0.70 21.67
C MET A 23 0.07 -1.58 20.65
N THR A 24 -0.76 -2.49 21.14
CA THR A 24 -1.73 -3.21 20.32
C THR A 24 -3.10 -2.53 20.41
N ILE A 25 -3.70 -2.27 19.25
CA ILE A 25 -5.03 -1.69 19.08
C ILE A 25 -5.84 -2.74 18.33
N ALA A 26 -6.86 -3.30 18.99
CA ALA A 26 -7.65 -4.40 18.45
C ALA A 26 -9.11 -4.00 18.24
N SER A 27 -9.72 -4.53 17.18
CA SER A 27 -11.13 -4.38 16.85
C SER A 27 -11.61 -2.92 16.88
N ALA A 28 -10.78 -1.99 16.38
CA ALA A 28 -11.09 -0.56 16.38
C ALA A 28 -11.68 -0.10 15.04
N HIS A 29 -12.70 0.75 15.10
CA HIS A 29 -13.25 1.47 13.96
C HIS A 29 -12.61 2.85 13.90
N MET A 30 -11.74 3.05 12.91
CA MET A 30 -10.87 4.22 12.81
C MET A 30 -11.58 5.45 12.22
N GLY A 31 -12.74 5.27 11.58
CA GLY A 31 -13.45 6.33 10.85
C GLY A 31 -13.72 7.62 11.63
N PRO A 32 -14.16 7.56 12.90
CA PRO A 32 -14.43 8.75 13.71
C PRO A 32 -13.18 9.52 14.19
N GLY A 33 -11.98 8.97 14.01
CA GLY A 33 -10.73 9.66 14.37
C GLY A 33 -10.22 10.54 13.23
N ALA A 34 -9.38 11.53 13.55
CA ALA A 34 -8.62 12.32 12.59
C ALA A 34 -7.15 12.38 13.02
N PHE A 35 -6.26 11.89 12.16
CA PHE A 35 -4.84 11.71 12.45
C PHE A 35 -4.03 12.44 11.36
N VAL A 36 -3.69 13.69 11.63
CA VAL A 36 -3.03 14.58 10.66
C VAL A 36 -1.68 15.03 11.19
N GLY A 37 -0.61 14.81 10.41
CA GLY A 37 0.76 15.22 10.74
C GLY A 37 1.39 14.47 11.91
N VAL A 38 0.73 13.44 12.45
CA VAL A 38 1.24 12.64 13.58
C VAL A 38 2.07 11.46 13.07
N PRO A 39 3.19 11.10 13.74
CA PRO A 39 3.92 9.88 13.44
C PRO A 39 3.32 8.70 14.20
N TRP A 40 3.21 7.54 13.55
CA TRP A 40 2.86 6.27 14.20
C TRP A 40 4.09 5.38 14.31
N GLN A 41 4.36 4.87 15.50
CA GLN A 41 5.59 4.11 15.77
C GLN A 41 5.32 2.91 16.66
N ASN A 42 5.80 1.73 16.30
CA ASN A 42 5.69 0.49 17.09
C ASN A 42 4.24 0.12 17.45
N LEU A 43 3.31 0.34 16.51
CA LEU A 43 1.90 0.01 16.72
C LEU A 43 1.53 -1.31 16.03
N THR A 44 0.68 -2.09 16.68
CA THR A 44 0.06 -3.27 16.07
C THR A 44 -1.45 -3.09 16.04
N PHE A 45 -2.03 -3.07 14.85
CA PHE A 45 -3.47 -3.04 14.63
C PHE A 45 -3.95 -4.45 14.31
N VAL A 46 -4.98 -4.93 15.02
CA VAL A 46 -5.54 -6.26 14.83
C VAL A 46 -7.04 -6.15 14.60
N ASP A 47 -7.56 -6.70 13.50
CA ASP A 47 -9.00 -6.70 13.21
C ASP A 47 -9.61 -5.28 13.20
N CYS A 48 -8.85 -4.29 12.75
CA CYS A 48 -9.29 -2.89 12.72
C CYS A 48 -9.91 -2.51 11.37
N ASP A 49 -10.87 -1.59 11.42
CA ASP A 49 -11.57 -1.05 10.26
C ASP A 49 -11.13 0.39 9.98
N PHE A 50 -10.45 0.58 8.86
CA PHE A 50 -10.01 1.86 8.32
C PHE A 50 -11.04 2.38 7.32
N ALA A 51 -12.05 3.10 7.82
CA ALA A 51 -13.25 3.46 7.07
C ALA A 51 -13.52 4.98 6.97
N GLY A 52 -12.61 5.84 7.44
CA GLY A 52 -12.75 7.29 7.33
C GLY A 52 -12.03 7.82 6.11
N ASP A 53 -12.73 8.44 5.16
CA ASP A 53 -12.10 9.02 3.97
C ASP A 53 -11.21 10.21 4.35
N GLY A 54 -9.93 10.18 3.97
CA GLY A 54 -8.99 11.27 4.22
C GLY A 54 -8.67 11.54 5.70
N ASN A 55 -9.10 10.67 6.61
CA ASN A 55 -8.96 10.89 8.05
C ASN A 55 -7.57 10.53 8.59
N ILE A 56 -6.78 9.79 7.79
CA ILE A 56 -5.40 9.42 8.08
C ILE A 56 -4.50 10.14 7.07
N LYS A 57 -3.70 11.07 7.61
CA LYS A 57 -2.71 11.87 6.90
C LYS A 57 -1.46 12.00 7.76
N LEU A 58 -0.78 10.88 7.97
CA LEU A 58 0.33 10.77 8.90
C LEU A 58 1.59 11.48 8.38
N ALA A 59 2.46 11.88 9.29
CA ALA A 59 3.80 12.31 8.91
C ALA A 59 4.68 11.11 8.51
N SER A 60 4.57 10.01 9.26
CA SER A 60 5.32 8.77 9.03
C SER A 60 4.73 7.58 9.78
N MET A 61 5.13 6.37 9.36
CA MET A 61 4.95 5.12 10.07
C MET A 61 6.28 4.38 10.23
N SER A 62 6.57 3.89 11.43
CA SER A 62 7.76 3.08 11.67
C SER A 62 7.47 1.87 12.56
N GLY A 63 7.85 0.67 12.13
CA GLY A 63 7.66 -0.56 12.91
C GLY A 63 6.19 -0.90 13.16
N CYS A 64 5.28 -0.48 12.26
CA CYS A 64 3.84 -0.69 12.39
C CYS A 64 3.40 -2.00 11.73
N ASN A 65 2.50 -2.72 12.39
CA ASN A 65 1.92 -3.97 11.90
C ASN A 65 0.40 -3.87 11.82
N PHE A 66 -0.17 -4.35 10.73
CA PHE A 66 -1.61 -4.45 10.51
C PHE A 66 -1.94 -5.92 10.23
N ILE A 67 -2.84 -6.49 11.03
CA ILE A 67 -3.15 -7.92 11.02
C ILE A 67 -4.66 -8.08 10.90
N ASP A 68 -5.11 -8.73 9.84
CA ASP A 68 -6.54 -8.97 9.60
C ASP A 68 -7.38 -7.67 9.55
N CYS A 69 -6.74 -6.54 9.21
CA CYS A 69 -7.40 -5.24 9.11
C CYS A 69 -8.12 -5.05 7.76
N ARG A 70 -9.16 -4.21 7.75
CA ARG A 70 -9.93 -3.86 6.55
C ARG A 70 -9.76 -2.38 6.22
N PHE A 71 -9.38 -2.09 4.99
CA PHE A 71 -9.30 -0.73 4.43
C PHE A 71 -10.52 -0.52 3.54
N LEU A 72 -11.47 0.28 4.04
CA LEU A 72 -12.83 0.41 3.53
C LEU A 72 -13.11 1.80 2.93
N ALA A 73 -12.20 2.76 3.15
CA ALA A 73 -12.33 4.11 2.63
C ALA A 73 -11.13 4.50 1.74
N PRO A 74 -11.34 5.42 0.78
CA PRO A 74 -10.25 5.99 -0.01
C PRO A 74 -9.37 6.94 0.82
N HIS A 75 -8.29 7.38 0.19
CA HIS A 75 -7.42 8.49 0.63
C HIS A 75 -6.75 8.33 2.01
N HIS A 76 -6.15 7.18 2.30
CA HIS A 76 -5.24 7.05 3.43
C HIS A 76 -3.80 7.40 3.03
N ASP A 77 -3.26 8.43 3.67
CA ASP A 77 -1.89 8.86 3.54
C ASP A 77 -1.12 8.48 4.81
N PHE A 78 -0.20 7.55 4.67
CA PHE A 78 0.58 7.01 5.78
C PHE A 78 1.93 7.72 5.97
N GLY A 79 2.22 8.75 5.18
CA GLY A 79 3.53 9.42 5.22
C GLY A 79 4.66 8.47 4.85
N VAL A 80 5.89 8.78 5.26
CA VAL A 80 7.05 7.89 5.00
C VAL A 80 6.93 6.62 5.85
N MET A 81 7.03 5.45 5.21
CA MET A 81 6.92 4.16 5.89
C MET A 81 8.28 3.47 6.03
N THR A 82 8.61 2.99 7.22
CA THR A 82 9.80 2.19 7.50
C THR A 82 9.41 0.93 8.27
N ASP A 83 9.76 -0.25 7.74
CA ASP A 83 9.47 -1.54 8.39
C ASP A 83 7.98 -1.71 8.76
N VAL A 84 7.11 -1.50 7.76
CA VAL A 84 5.65 -1.58 7.93
C VAL A 84 5.13 -2.85 7.27
N ARG A 85 4.30 -3.61 8.00
CA ARG A 85 3.73 -4.87 7.52
C ARG A 85 2.21 -4.88 7.56
N PHE A 86 1.60 -5.33 6.47
CA PHE A 86 0.19 -5.66 6.35
C PHE A 86 0.08 -7.16 6.14
N THR A 87 -0.63 -7.88 7.02
CA THR A 87 -0.77 -9.34 6.99
C THR A 87 -2.24 -9.71 6.97
N ARG A 88 -2.67 -10.46 5.95
CA ARG A 88 -4.09 -10.86 5.76
C ARG A 88 -5.08 -9.69 5.75
N CYS A 89 -4.59 -8.50 5.40
CA CYS A 89 -5.42 -7.32 5.27
C CYS A 89 -6.23 -7.38 3.98
N ARG A 90 -7.34 -6.65 3.96
CA ARG A 90 -8.19 -6.53 2.77
C ARG A 90 -8.51 -5.09 2.45
N SER A 91 -8.51 -4.75 1.16
CA SER A 91 -9.11 -3.52 0.66
C SER A 91 -10.35 -3.82 -0.17
N VAL A 92 -11.35 -2.94 -0.09
CA VAL A 92 -12.55 -3.01 -0.94
C VAL A 92 -12.82 -1.63 -1.52
N GLY A 93 -13.09 -1.59 -2.83
CA GLY A 93 -13.26 -0.33 -3.55
C GLY A 93 -11.93 0.40 -3.71
N ARG A 94 -11.99 1.69 -4.07
CA ARG A 94 -10.78 2.48 -4.33
C ARG A 94 -10.00 2.74 -3.03
N SER A 95 -9.09 1.85 -2.65
CA SER A 95 -8.25 2.05 -1.47
C SER A 95 -6.94 2.69 -1.84
N ILE A 96 -6.70 3.87 -1.28
CA ILE A 96 -5.42 4.55 -1.44
C ILE A 96 -4.66 4.28 -0.15
N VAL A 97 -3.60 3.48 -0.27
CA VAL A 97 -2.64 3.19 0.81
C VAL A 97 -1.31 3.69 0.27
N GLY A 98 -1.05 4.98 0.45
CA GLY A 98 0.13 5.62 -0.13
C GLY A 98 1.18 5.94 0.93
N GLY A 99 2.33 5.27 0.86
CA GLY A 99 3.55 5.71 1.54
C GLY A 99 4.29 6.80 0.75
N GLY A 100 4.93 7.73 1.45
CA GLY A 100 5.70 8.82 0.88
C GLY A 100 7.07 8.42 0.32
N ASP A 101 7.78 9.40 -0.23
CA ASP A 101 9.11 9.24 -0.81
C ASP A 101 10.11 8.66 0.21
N GLY A 102 10.94 7.71 -0.22
CA GLY A 102 11.99 7.11 0.62
C GLY A 102 11.49 6.04 1.59
N SER A 103 10.26 5.54 1.41
CA SER A 103 9.74 4.42 2.20
C SER A 103 10.55 3.13 1.96
N THR A 104 10.79 2.34 3.01
CA THR A 104 11.59 1.10 2.95
C THR A 104 10.97 0.00 3.82
N GLY A 105 11.19 -1.25 3.44
CA GLY A 105 10.72 -2.40 4.24
C GLY A 105 9.19 -2.52 4.32
N VAL A 106 8.47 -2.02 3.31
CA VAL A 106 6.99 -2.13 3.26
C VAL A 106 6.60 -3.48 2.69
N LEU A 107 5.84 -4.27 3.45
CA LEU A 107 5.40 -5.61 3.09
C LEU A 107 3.89 -5.76 3.19
N PHE A 108 3.27 -6.20 2.10
CA PHE A 108 1.92 -6.77 2.08
C PHE A 108 2.05 -8.28 1.94
N GLN A 109 1.52 -9.03 2.90
CA GLN A 109 1.59 -10.48 2.93
C GLN A 109 0.20 -11.10 3.11
N ASP A 110 -0.14 -12.06 2.25
CA ASP A 110 -1.43 -12.78 2.30
C ASP A 110 -2.64 -11.83 2.19
N CYS A 111 -2.46 -10.65 1.55
CA CYS A 111 -3.48 -9.61 1.46
C CYS A 111 -4.37 -9.78 0.23
N GLY A 112 -5.62 -9.30 0.32
CA GLY A 112 -6.56 -9.27 -0.79
C GLY A 112 -6.92 -7.83 -1.19
N PHE A 113 -6.85 -7.51 -2.48
CA PHE A 113 -7.15 -6.17 -2.99
C PHE A 113 -8.27 -6.21 -4.03
N GLU A 114 -9.47 -5.77 -3.66
CA GLU A 114 -10.63 -5.79 -4.56
C GLU A 114 -10.99 -4.36 -5.01
N GLY A 115 -10.45 -3.98 -6.17
CA GLY A 115 -10.72 -2.71 -6.82
C GLY A 115 -12.04 -2.72 -7.58
N GLY A 116 -12.78 -1.61 -7.50
CA GLY A 116 -13.81 -1.28 -8.49
C GLY A 116 -13.17 -1.03 -9.87
N GLY A 117 -13.99 -0.95 -10.93
CA GLY A 117 -13.53 -0.91 -12.33
C GLY A 117 -12.30 -0.02 -12.61
N SER A 118 -11.43 -0.52 -13.50
CA SER A 118 -10.13 0.02 -13.93
C SER A 118 -9.84 1.46 -13.45
N ALA A 119 -9.06 1.59 -12.38
CA ALA A 119 -8.66 2.88 -11.86
C ALA A 119 -7.78 3.65 -12.90
N PRO A 120 -8.03 4.95 -13.14
CA PRO A 120 -7.19 5.76 -14.01
C PRO A 120 -5.74 5.81 -13.53
N ALA A 121 -4.79 5.75 -14.45
CA ALA A 121 -3.34 5.81 -14.17
C ALA A 121 -2.93 7.04 -13.34
N ALA A 122 -3.64 8.16 -13.45
CA ALA A 122 -3.33 9.41 -12.75
C ALA A 122 -3.52 9.35 -11.22
N HIS A 123 -3.80 8.19 -10.60
CA HIS A 123 -4.32 8.09 -9.24
C HIS A 123 -3.42 7.30 -8.29
N GLU A 124 -3.38 7.76 -7.04
CA GLU A 124 -2.68 7.17 -5.89
C GLU A 124 -3.24 5.75 -5.63
N GLY A 125 -2.37 4.73 -5.59
CA GLY A 125 -2.75 3.32 -5.44
C GLY A 125 -2.27 2.71 -4.13
N ILE A 126 -2.16 1.37 -4.10
CA ILE A 126 -1.69 0.59 -2.94
C ILE A 126 -0.18 0.42 -3.02
N GLY A 127 0.55 0.90 -2.02
CA GLY A 127 1.99 0.74 -1.92
C GLY A 127 2.69 1.98 -1.35
N CYS A 128 3.84 2.35 -1.93
CA CYS A 128 4.60 3.52 -1.48
C CYS A 128 5.55 4.06 -2.53
N MET A 129 5.97 5.31 -2.41
CA MET A 129 7.01 5.92 -3.25
C MET A 129 8.43 5.54 -2.78
N GLY A 130 8.65 4.26 -2.57
CA GLY A 130 9.92 3.67 -2.16
C GLY A 130 9.96 2.18 -2.51
N GLU A 131 10.38 1.35 -1.57
CA GLU A 131 10.48 -0.10 -1.73
C GLU A 131 9.24 -0.80 -1.17
N VAL A 132 8.56 -1.60 -1.99
CA VAL A 132 7.38 -2.38 -1.58
C VAL A 132 7.45 -3.82 -2.07
N THR A 133 7.03 -4.73 -1.21
CA THR A 133 6.86 -6.16 -1.52
C THR A 133 5.41 -6.58 -1.33
N PHE A 134 4.87 -7.28 -2.31
CA PHE A 134 3.60 -8.01 -2.25
C PHE A 134 3.93 -9.51 -2.30
N ARG A 135 3.54 -10.26 -1.28
CA ARG A 135 3.78 -11.70 -1.18
C ARG A 135 2.48 -12.44 -0.88
N HIS A 136 2.18 -13.50 -1.65
CA HIS A 136 0.97 -14.31 -1.46
C HIS A 136 -0.33 -13.50 -1.56
N CYS A 137 -0.31 -12.39 -2.30
CA CYS A 137 -1.46 -11.52 -2.39
C CYS A 137 -2.39 -11.94 -3.53
N THR A 138 -3.67 -11.63 -3.36
CA THR A 138 -4.69 -11.73 -4.42
C THR A 138 -5.30 -10.36 -4.69
N GLY A 139 -5.92 -10.19 -5.86
CA GLY A 139 -6.61 -8.95 -6.14
C GLY A 139 -6.96 -8.71 -7.60
N ARG A 140 -7.75 -7.66 -7.83
CA ARG A 140 -8.25 -7.31 -9.15
C ARG A 140 -8.53 -5.82 -9.30
N GLY A 141 -8.23 -5.29 -10.50
CA GLY A 141 -8.69 -3.96 -10.92
C GLY A 141 -8.04 -2.77 -10.20
N GLU A 142 -7.01 -3.03 -9.39
CA GLU A 142 -6.33 -2.03 -8.57
C GLU A 142 -5.07 -1.46 -9.21
N VAL A 143 -4.57 -0.37 -8.64
CA VAL A 143 -3.26 0.21 -8.96
C VAL A 143 -2.28 -0.13 -7.84
N LEU A 144 -1.21 -0.87 -8.14
CA LEU A 144 -0.07 -1.03 -7.23
C LEU A 144 1.00 0.02 -7.54
N VAL A 145 1.56 0.62 -6.49
CA VAL A 145 2.50 1.74 -6.61
C VAL A 145 3.84 1.43 -5.94
N ALA A 146 4.93 1.70 -6.65
CA ALA A 146 6.29 1.64 -6.12
C ALA A 146 7.14 2.83 -6.58
N GLY A 147 8.08 3.30 -5.75
CA GLY A 147 9.01 4.36 -6.12
C GLY A 147 10.32 3.82 -6.69
N THR A 148 11.02 2.99 -5.92
CA THR A 148 12.37 2.51 -6.23
C THR A 148 12.45 1.00 -6.44
N ARG A 149 11.56 0.23 -5.80
CA ARG A 149 11.50 -1.22 -5.97
C ARG A 149 10.10 -1.76 -5.82
N LEU A 150 9.67 -2.55 -6.79
CA LEU A 150 8.47 -3.36 -6.73
C LEU A 150 8.87 -4.84 -6.72
N THR A 151 8.45 -5.57 -5.70
CA THR A 151 8.55 -7.02 -5.67
C THR A 151 7.16 -7.65 -5.56
N ILE A 152 6.86 -8.56 -6.48
CA ILE A 152 5.63 -9.35 -6.49
C ILE A 152 6.05 -10.83 -6.47
N ASP A 153 5.68 -11.53 -5.40
CA ASP A 153 6.16 -12.87 -5.10
C ASP A 153 4.99 -13.80 -4.77
N ASN A 154 4.78 -14.81 -5.62
CA ASN A 154 3.72 -15.79 -5.47
C ASN A 154 2.32 -15.16 -5.31
N CYS A 155 2.00 -14.18 -6.16
CA CYS A 155 0.72 -13.47 -6.17
C CYS A 155 -0.19 -13.91 -7.33
N GLN A 156 -1.49 -13.70 -7.16
CA GLN A 156 -2.51 -13.94 -8.20
C GLN A 156 -3.32 -12.65 -8.42
N PHE A 157 -3.14 -11.99 -9.56
CA PHE A 157 -3.90 -10.78 -9.84
C PHE A 157 -4.59 -10.77 -11.20
N SER A 158 -5.71 -10.05 -11.28
CA SER A 158 -6.46 -9.85 -12.53
C SER A 158 -6.59 -8.37 -12.87
N ASP A 159 -6.39 -8.00 -14.13
CA ASP A 159 -6.69 -6.63 -14.62
C ASP A 159 -5.98 -5.50 -13.84
N MET A 160 -4.72 -5.71 -13.47
CA MET A 160 -3.99 -4.78 -12.60
C MET A 160 -3.29 -3.67 -13.36
N THR A 161 -3.08 -2.54 -12.67
CA THR A 161 -2.17 -1.49 -13.12
C THR A 161 -1.00 -1.35 -12.15
N PHE A 162 0.19 -1.18 -12.69
CA PHE A 162 1.42 -0.98 -11.93
C PHE A 162 2.00 0.37 -12.31
N ALA A 163 2.13 1.24 -11.31
CA ALA A 163 2.79 2.53 -11.44
C ALA A 163 4.10 2.49 -10.64
N ILE A 164 5.23 2.42 -11.34
CA ILE A 164 6.55 2.33 -10.72
C ILE A 164 7.41 3.54 -11.06
N GLY A 165 8.50 3.77 -10.34
CA GLY A 165 9.40 4.89 -10.65
C GLY A 165 8.81 6.26 -10.28
N ARG A 166 7.73 6.28 -9.49
CA ARG A 166 7.05 7.50 -9.10
C ARG A 166 7.70 8.16 -7.89
N GLN A 167 7.65 9.49 -7.89
CA GLN A 167 7.89 10.32 -6.72
C GLN A 167 6.61 11.05 -6.37
N ARG A 168 6.37 11.26 -5.07
CA ARG A 168 5.26 12.05 -4.56
C ARG A 168 5.55 13.54 -4.66
N LYS A 169 6.77 13.94 -4.29
CA LYS A 169 7.23 15.33 -4.43
C LYS A 169 7.80 15.55 -5.84
N ARG A 170 7.70 16.79 -6.34
CA ARG A 170 8.30 17.17 -7.64
C ARG A 170 9.80 16.87 -7.63
N GLY A 171 10.27 16.20 -8.67
CA GLY A 171 11.66 15.80 -8.83
C GLY A 171 11.85 14.93 -10.07
N THR A 172 13.08 14.49 -10.30
CA THR A 172 13.39 13.56 -11.38
C THR A 172 12.75 12.20 -11.08
N PRO A 173 11.93 11.64 -11.99
CA PRO A 173 11.35 10.31 -11.83
C PRO A 173 12.41 9.28 -11.44
N LEU A 174 12.09 8.44 -10.46
CA LEU A 174 13.01 7.40 -9.98
C LEU A 174 13.02 6.26 -10.98
N ALA A 175 14.19 5.64 -11.18
CA ALA A 175 14.25 4.38 -11.92
C ALA A 175 14.04 3.22 -10.93
N ALA A 176 12.98 2.44 -11.13
CA ALA A 176 12.59 1.35 -10.26
C ALA A 176 13.15 0.00 -10.72
N THR A 177 13.50 -0.86 -9.77
CA THR A 177 13.73 -2.28 -10.02
C THR A 177 12.42 -3.05 -9.85
N VAL A 178 12.06 -3.84 -10.86
CA VAL A 178 10.88 -4.71 -10.85
C VAL A 178 11.33 -6.15 -10.74
N LEU A 179 10.78 -6.86 -9.76
CA LEU A 179 10.93 -8.31 -9.61
C LEU A 179 9.54 -8.93 -9.50
N ILE A 180 9.21 -9.83 -10.42
CA ILE A 180 7.99 -10.63 -10.38
C ILE A 180 8.40 -12.09 -10.45
N ASP A 181 8.07 -12.86 -9.41
CA ASP A 181 8.39 -14.28 -9.33
C ASP A 181 7.18 -15.10 -8.88
N ASN A 182 7.10 -16.35 -9.37
CA ASN A 182 6.07 -17.34 -9.04
C ASN A 182 4.62 -16.85 -9.14
N SER A 183 4.33 -15.86 -9.99
CA SER A 183 3.06 -15.13 -9.98
C SER A 183 2.20 -15.42 -11.21
N GLN A 184 0.89 -15.26 -11.04
CA GLN A 184 -0.09 -15.48 -12.11
C GLN A 184 -0.92 -14.23 -12.36
N GLY A 185 -1.08 -13.90 -13.64
CA GLY A 185 -1.86 -12.77 -14.10
C GLY A 185 -2.91 -13.13 -15.14
N THR A 186 -4.17 -12.78 -14.87
CA THR A 186 -5.27 -12.83 -15.85
C THR A 186 -5.66 -11.43 -16.32
N GLY A 187 -6.31 -11.36 -17.48
CA GLY A 187 -6.70 -10.09 -18.09
C GLY A 187 -5.50 -9.24 -18.48
N VAL A 188 -5.65 -7.92 -18.34
CA VAL A 188 -4.63 -6.96 -18.79
C VAL A 188 -3.84 -6.39 -17.61
N TRP A 189 -2.54 -6.64 -17.60
CA TRP A 189 -1.58 -6.03 -16.69
C TRP A 189 -0.93 -4.81 -17.34
N ARG A 190 -1.22 -3.61 -16.85
CA ARG A 190 -0.71 -2.35 -17.43
C ARG A 190 0.45 -1.80 -16.61
N MET A 191 1.54 -1.46 -17.28
CA MET A 191 2.65 -0.69 -16.70
C MET A 191 2.52 0.76 -17.17
N VAL A 192 2.27 1.69 -16.25
CA VAL A 192 1.99 3.11 -16.53
C VAL A 192 2.97 4.02 -15.80
N ASP A 193 3.38 5.12 -16.46
CA ASP A 193 4.29 6.13 -15.90
C ASP A 193 5.55 5.53 -15.26
N CYS A 194 6.06 4.45 -15.83
CA CYS A 194 7.17 3.71 -15.26
C CYS A 194 8.49 4.23 -15.80
N ARG A 195 9.47 4.40 -14.92
CA ARG A 195 10.87 4.43 -15.31
C ARG A 195 11.55 3.21 -14.72
N MET A 196 11.90 2.24 -15.56
CA MET A 196 12.49 0.97 -15.13
C MET A 196 14.00 1.01 -15.22
N LYS A 197 14.67 0.68 -14.11
CA LYS A 197 16.11 0.41 -14.10
C LYS A 197 16.40 -1.01 -14.55
N THR A 198 15.68 -1.97 -13.97
CA THR A 198 15.78 -3.40 -14.28
C THR A 198 14.42 -4.06 -14.10
N SER A 199 14.14 -5.09 -14.90
CA SER A 199 12.94 -5.91 -14.79
C SER A 199 13.29 -7.39 -14.89
N HIS A 200 12.86 -8.16 -13.90
CA HIS A 200 13.05 -9.59 -13.82
C HIS A 200 11.69 -10.25 -13.59
N ILE A 201 11.23 -11.01 -14.59
CA ILE A 201 10.00 -11.79 -14.51
C ILE A 201 10.39 -13.25 -14.66
N GLN A 202 10.15 -14.05 -13.63
CA GLN A 202 10.56 -15.45 -13.55
C GLN A 202 9.40 -16.31 -13.04
N ASN A 203 9.35 -17.57 -13.48
CA ASN A 203 8.36 -18.57 -13.03
C ASN A 203 6.91 -18.05 -12.99
N SER A 204 6.57 -17.14 -13.90
CA SER A 204 5.31 -16.39 -13.87
C SER A 204 4.61 -16.46 -15.21
N SER A 205 3.28 -16.39 -15.21
CA SER A 205 2.44 -16.47 -16.40
C SER A 205 1.43 -15.34 -16.45
N PHE A 206 1.29 -14.69 -17.60
CA PHE A 206 0.38 -13.57 -17.80
C PHE A 206 -0.39 -13.74 -19.10
N GLU A 207 -1.69 -13.43 -19.10
CA GLU A 207 -2.48 -13.36 -20.33
C GLU A 207 -2.01 -12.19 -21.22
N GLN A 208 -1.86 -11.00 -20.65
CA GLN A 208 -1.37 -9.83 -21.37
C GLN A 208 -0.64 -8.85 -20.44
N ILE A 209 0.56 -8.41 -20.84
CA ILE A 209 1.24 -7.26 -20.25
C ILE A 209 1.32 -6.16 -21.30
N VAL A 210 0.88 -4.96 -20.95
CA VAL A 210 0.91 -3.77 -21.80
C VAL A 210 1.80 -2.72 -21.17
N ASN A 211 2.71 -2.18 -21.97
CA ASN A 211 3.48 -1.01 -21.61
C ASN A 211 2.75 0.25 -22.15
N ASP A 212 2.15 1.00 -21.23
CA ASP A 212 1.44 2.25 -21.51
C ASP A 212 2.29 3.45 -21.03
N SER A 213 3.35 3.76 -21.78
CA SER A 213 4.25 4.93 -21.55
C SER A 213 5.33 4.74 -20.47
N SER A 214 5.86 3.53 -20.36
CA SER A 214 7.03 3.20 -19.55
C SER A 214 8.33 3.33 -20.35
N GLU A 215 9.34 3.95 -19.73
CA GLU A 215 10.69 4.09 -20.28
C GLU A 215 11.68 3.20 -19.52
N CYS A 216 12.68 2.67 -20.23
CA CYS A 216 13.85 2.07 -19.60
C CYS A 216 14.92 3.14 -19.37
N GLU A 217 15.59 3.11 -18.22
CA GLU A 217 16.79 3.91 -18.01
C GLU A 217 17.89 3.45 -18.97
N ALA A 218 18.51 4.40 -19.67
CA ALA A 218 19.58 4.16 -20.64
C ALA A 218 20.94 3.94 -19.96
#